data_AF-A0A286P3I3-F1
#
_entry.id   AF-A0A286P3I3-F1
#
_cell.length_a   1.000
_cell.length_b   1.000
_cell.length_c   1.000
_cell.angle_alpha   90.00
_cell.angle_beta   90.00
_cell.angle_gamma   90.00
#
_symmetry.space_group_name_H-M   'P 1'
#
loop_
_entity.id
_entity.type
_entity.pdbx_description
1 polymer ?
#
loop_
_entity_poly.entity_id
_entity_poly.type
_entity_poly.pdbx_seq_one_letter_code
_entity_poly.pdbx_strand_id
1 'polypeptide(L)' 'MKPGAIVNATFNNCHCIARITGVGKKYGETFFHIILISPCVMDTGTIPAGTKTWVWPEMITLGVNDAN' A
#
# COMPACT_ATOMS: atom_id res chain seq x y z
N MET A 1 -3.26 8.68 -7.57
CA MET A 1 -2.39 7.50 -7.76
C MET A 1 -3.12 6.50 -8.66
N LYS A 2 -2.40 5.85 -9.58
CA LYS A 2 -2.98 4.95 -10.60
C LYS A 2 -2.67 3.48 -10.30
N PRO A 3 -3.51 2.52 -10.71
CA PRO A 3 -3.13 1.12 -10.71
C PRO A 3 -1.77 0.92 -11.41
N GLY A 4 -0.89 0.14 -10.80
CA GLY A 4 0.51 -0.06 -11.22
C GLY A 4 1.53 0.77 -10.44
N ALA A 5 1.12 1.88 -9.80
CA ALA A 5 2.03 2.72 -9.01
C ALA A 5 2.61 1.95 -7.81
N ILE A 6 3.90 2.18 -7.55
CA ILE A 6 4.60 1.64 -6.38
C ILE A 6 4.58 2.70 -5.28
N VAL A 7 4.06 2.33 -4.12
CA VAL A 7 3.87 3.21 -2.97
C VAL A 7 4.48 2.61 -1.72
N ASN A 8 4.86 3.45 -0.78
CA ASN A 8 5.18 3.04 0.58
C ASN A 8 3.89 3.08 1.40
N ALA A 9 3.37 1.91 1.75
CA ALA A 9 2.22 1.76 2.63
C ALA A 9 2.68 1.65 4.08
N THR A 10 1.97 2.30 4.99
CA THR A 10 2.28 2.32 6.42
C THR A 10 1.29 1.45 7.18
N PHE A 11 1.79 0.42 7.85
CA PHE A 11 1.02 -0.49 8.70
C PHE A 11 1.62 -0.50 10.10
N ASN A 12 0.86 -0.09 11.12
CA ASN A 12 1.34 -0.05 12.51
C ASN A 12 2.75 0.57 12.65
N ASN A 13 2.95 1.75 12.06
CA ASN A 13 4.24 2.47 12.00
C ASN A 13 5.38 1.77 11.22
N CYS A 14 5.11 0.67 10.51
CA CYS A 14 6.05 0.04 9.60
C CYS A 14 5.80 0.46 8.14
N HIS A 15 6.85 0.82 7.42
CA HIS A 15 6.78 1.22 6.02
C HIS A 15 7.09 0.03 5.09
N CYS A 16 6.18 -0.25 4.18
CA CYS A 16 6.19 -1.47 3.38
C CYS A 16 5.92 -1.14 1.92
N ILE A 17 6.67 -1.76 1.00
CA ILE A 17 6.56 -1.48 -0.42
C ILE A 17 5.36 -2.22 -0.98
N ALA A 18 4.45 -1.49 -1.61
CA ALA A 18 3.24 -2.03 -2.19
C ALA A 18 3.01 -1.51 -3.61
N ARG A 19 2.28 -2.28 -4.42
CA ARG A 19 1.77 -1.85 -5.72
C ARG A 19 0.28 -1.65 -5.65
N ILE A 20 -0.21 -0.52 -6.15
CA ILE A 20 -1.66 -0.30 -6.30
C ILE A 20 -2.20 -1.21 -7.40
N THR A 21 -3.22 -2.00 -7.09
CA THR A 21 -3.89 -2.91 -8.03
C THR A 21 -5.24 -2.37 -8.48
N GLY A 22 -5.84 -1.44 -7.72
CA GLY A 22 -7.14 -0.87 -8.03
C GLY A 22 -7.51 0.28 -7.10
N VAL A 23 -8.61 0.95 -7.42
CA VAL A 23 -9.17 2.05 -6.63
C VAL A 23 -10.64 1.71 -6.35
N GLY A 24 -11.06 1.89 -5.10
CA GLY A 24 -12.43 1.64 -4.66
C GLY A 24 -12.99 2.81 -3.85
N LYS A 25 -14.29 2.73 -3.54
CA LYS A 25 -14.97 3.65 -2.61
C LYS A 25 -15.63 2.88 -1.49
N LYS A 26 -15.40 3.28 -0.25
CA LYS A 26 -16.03 2.71 0.95
C LYS A 26 -16.37 3.84 1.91
N TYR A 27 -17.58 3.85 2.44
CA TYR A 27 -18.07 4.91 3.35
C TYR A 27 -17.95 6.34 2.79
N GLY A 28 -18.05 6.51 1.47
CA GLY A 28 -17.90 7.82 0.81
C GLY A 28 -16.45 8.23 0.54
N GLU A 29 -15.48 7.48 1.05
CA GLU A 29 -14.05 7.78 0.91
C GLU A 29 -13.38 6.84 -0.10
N THR A 30 -12.32 7.34 -0.72
CA THR A 30 -11.52 6.57 -1.69
C THR A 30 -10.53 5.70 -0.94
N PHE A 31 -10.40 4.44 -1.31
CA PHE A 31 -9.33 3.56 -0.83
C PHE A 31 -8.60 2.90 -2.00
N PHE A 32 -7.37 2.45 -1.75
CA PHE A 32 -6.54 1.81 -2.74
C PHE A 32 -6.39 0.32 -2.44
N HIS A 33 -6.72 -0.53 -3.41
CA HIS A 33 -6.34 -1.93 -3.36
C HIS A 33 -4.85 -2.03 -3.66
N ILE A 34 -4.13 -2.81 -2.86
CA ILE A 34 -2.69 -2.97 -3.00
C ILE A 34 -2.28 -4.44 -2.91
N ILE A 35 -1.11 -4.75 -3.45
CA ILE A 35 -0.38 -5.98 -3.20
C ILE A 35 1.00 -5.63 -2.66
N LEU A 36 1.39 -6.23 -1.54
CA LEU A 36 2.73 -6.04 -0.99
C LEU A 36 3.78 -6.66 -1.92
N ILE A 37 4.81 -5.90 -2.26
CA ILE A 37 5.93 -6.36 -3.09
C ILE A 37 7.07 -6.86 -2.19
N SER A 38 7.21 -6.28 -0.99
CA SER A 38 8.15 -6.72 0.04
C SER A 38 7.40 -7.24 1.27
N PRO A 39 8.00 -8.14 2.07
CA PRO A 39 7.47 -8.44 3.39
C PRO A 39 7.45 -7.16 4.25
N CYS A 40 6.43 -7.05 5.09
CA CYS A 40 6.21 -5.97 6.02
C CYS A 40 6.46 -6.49 7.44
N VAL A 41 7.62 -6.18 8.01
CA VAL A 41 8.04 -6.72 9.31
C VAL A 41 7.65 -5.74 10.41
N MET A 42 6.68 -6.12 11.22
CA MET A 42 6.21 -5.35 12.37
C MET A 42 6.58 -6.09 13.67
N ASP A 43 6.59 -5.38 14.79
CA ASP A 43 6.86 -5.98 16.11
C ASP A 43 5.85 -7.10 16.46
N THR A 44 4.62 -6.99 15.97
CA THR A 44 3.55 -7.97 16.19
C THR A 44 3.54 -9.12 15.18
N GLY A 45 4.43 -9.12 14.18
CA GLY A 45 4.52 -10.15 13.16
C GLY A 45 4.89 -9.64 11.77
N THR A 46 5.03 -10.56 10.81
CA THR A 46 5.39 -10.23 9.43
C THR A 46 4.21 -10.45 8.49
N ILE A 47 3.85 -9.43 7.71
CA ILE A 47 2.95 -9.59 6.56
C ILE A 47 3.81 -10.01 5.36
N PRO A 48 3.59 -11.19 4.76
CA PRO A 48 4.40 -11.67 3.66
C PRO A 48 4.19 -10.83 2.38
N ALA A 49 5.22 -10.79 1.53
CA ALA A 49 5.09 -10.28 0.17
C ALA A 49 4.01 -11.07 -0.59
N GLY A 50 3.32 -10.42 -1.51
CA GLY A 50 2.19 -10.98 -2.25
C GLY A 50 0.84 -10.86 -1.52
N THR A 51 0.83 -10.44 -0.26
CA THR A 51 -0.43 -10.17 0.47
C THR A 51 -1.23 -9.09 -0.23
N LYS A 52 -2.48 -9.42 -0.57
CA LYS A 52 -3.45 -8.47 -1.13
C LYS A 52 -4.26 -7.85 0.00
N THR A 53 -4.27 -6.54 0.06
CA THR A 53 -5.02 -5.79 1.07
C THR A 53 -5.50 -4.46 0.48
N TRP A 54 -6.01 -3.58 1.33
CA TRP A 54 -6.39 -2.23 0.98
C TRP A 54 -5.86 -1.24 2.02
N VAL A 55 -5.66 -0.01 1.58
CA VAL A 55 -5.14 1.08 2.41
C VAL A 55 -5.86 2.37 2.06
N TRP A 56 -5.98 3.25 3.06
CA TRP A 56 -6.49 4.60 2.85
C TRP A 56 -5.39 5.51 2.27
N PRO A 57 -5.76 6.63 1.62
CA PRO A 57 -4.80 7.56 1.00
C PRO A 57 -3.76 8.12 1.96
N GLU A 58 -4.12 8.35 3.22
CA GLU A 58 -3.24 8.84 4.28
C GLU A 58 -2.22 7.81 4.77
N MET A 59 -2.47 6.52 4.50
CA MET A 59 -1.57 5.44 4.88
C MET A 59 -0.44 5.23 3.86
N ILE A 60 -0.48 5.92 2.71
CA ILE A 60 0.48 5.74 1.62
C ILE A 60 1.28 7.02 1.36
N THR A 61 2.57 6.84 1.15
CA THR A 61 3.46 7.87 0.63
C THR A 61 3.96 7.44 -0.74
N LEU A 62 4.08 8.39 -1.67
CA LEU A 62 4.61 8.11 -3.01
C LEU A 62 6.07 7.64 -2.86
N GLY A 63 6.35 6.42 -3.34
CA GLY A 63 7.72 5.98 -3.55
C GLY A 63 8.33 6.83 -4.66
N VAL A 64 9.63 7.13 -4.56
CA VAL A 64 10.38 8.12 -5.35
C VAL A 64 10.46 7.81 -6.88
N ASN A 65 9.62 6.93 -7.43
CA ASN A 65 9.66 6.48 -8.83
C ASN A 65 8.40 6.80 -9.66
N ASP A 66 7.55 7.74 -9.25
CA ASP A 66 6.53 8.34 -10.14
C ASP A 66 7.12 9.45 -11.05
N ALA A 67 8.42 9.39 -11.36
CA ALA A 67 9.07 10.16 -12.41
C ALA A 67 9.07 9.37 -13.72
N ASN A 68 7.87 9.03 -14.23
CA ASN A 68 7.64 8.71 -15.65
C ASN A 68 6.15 8.74 -16.02
#